data_AF-A0A9X9AA47-F1
#
_entry.id   AF-A0A9X9AA47-F1
#
_cell.length_a   1.000
_cell.length_b   1.000
_cell.length_c   1.000
_cell.angle_alpha   90.00
_cell.angle_beta   90.00
_cell.angle_gamma   90.00
#
_symmetry.space_group_name_H-M   'P 1'
#
loop_
_entity.id
_entity.type
_entity.pdbx_description
1 polymer ?
#
loop_
_entity_poly.entity_id
_entity_poly.type
_entity_poly.pdbx_seq_one_letter_code
_entity_poly.pdbx_strand_id
1 'polypeptide(L)'
;KVIRSEEFDNLFYYGGNDLGNTYTPQHTKFRLWAPTASEAKLVTYKNWNDKIGAEINMQQGEKGTWTAELKGNQKGLFYTYKVKIGDKWTEAVDPYVRAASVNGDKGAVVNLEETNPKKWKANKKPKFKNPEDAIIYELHVRDLSIQPESGIKQKGKYLGVTEKGTKGPK
;
A
#
# COMPACT_ATOMS: atom_id res chain seq x y z
N LYS A 1 9.13 -15.91 25.26
CA LYS A 1 9.32 -15.10 24.03
C LYS A 1 8.48 -13.83 24.22
N VAL A 2 9.09 -12.72 24.64
CA VAL A 2 8.36 -11.56 25.21
C VAL A 2 7.37 -10.93 24.22
N ILE A 3 7.73 -10.87 22.93
CA ILE A 3 6.93 -10.22 21.87
C ILE A 3 5.60 -10.90 21.51
N ARG A 4 5.27 -12.06 22.11
CA ARG A 4 4.02 -12.80 21.83
C ARG A 4 3.18 -12.97 23.11
N SER A 5 3.50 -12.23 24.16
CA SER A 5 2.75 -12.28 25.41
C SER A 5 1.64 -11.24 25.42
N GLU A 6 0.58 -11.51 26.17
CA GLU A 6 -0.56 -10.61 26.30
C GLU A 6 -0.15 -9.26 26.90
N GLU A 7 0.82 -9.26 27.82
CA GLU A 7 1.35 -8.05 28.43
C GLU A 7 2.06 -7.16 27.41
N PHE A 8 2.81 -7.76 26.48
CA PHE A 8 3.48 -7.03 25.42
C PHE A 8 2.46 -6.39 24.47
N ASP A 9 1.44 -7.15 24.06
CA ASP A 9 0.37 -6.64 23.20
C ASP A 9 -0.39 -5.51 23.89
N ASN A 10 -0.78 -5.65 25.16
CA ASN A 10 -1.46 -4.59 25.91
C ASN A 10 -0.60 -3.33 26.08
N LEU A 11 0.71 -3.49 26.28
CA LEU A 11 1.62 -2.35 26.46
C LEU A 11 1.83 -1.57 25.17
N PHE A 12 2.03 -2.27 24.05
CA PHE A 12 2.43 -1.70 22.77
C PHE A 12 1.32 -1.63 21.72
N TYR A 13 0.10 -2.05 22.03
CA TYR A 13 -1.03 -1.88 21.11
C TYR A 13 -1.21 -0.40 20.76
N TYR A 14 -1.18 -0.13 19.45
CA TYR A 14 -1.40 1.19 18.90
C TYR A 14 -2.79 1.26 18.26
N GLY A 15 -3.72 1.94 18.92
CA GLY A 15 -5.11 2.10 18.45
C GLY A 15 -5.33 3.26 17.46
N GLY A 16 -4.26 3.94 17.03
CA GLY A 16 -4.36 5.03 16.05
C GLY A 16 -4.67 4.51 14.64
N ASN A 17 -5.14 5.41 13.78
CA ASN A 17 -5.55 5.10 12.40
C ASN A 17 -4.64 5.74 11.33
N ASP A 18 -3.44 6.18 11.73
CA ASP A 18 -2.49 6.92 10.91
C ASP A 18 -1.19 6.13 10.64
N LEU A 19 -1.19 4.80 10.85
CA LEU A 19 -0.10 3.93 10.40
C LEU A 19 0.06 4.00 8.87
N GLY A 20 1.32 3.96 8.43
CA GLY A 20 1.71 4.17 7.05
C GLY A 20 2.02 5.62 6.74
N ASN A 21 1.75 6.05 5.50
CA ASN A 21 1.90 7.43 5.08
C ASN A 21 0.56 8.18 4.96
N THR A 22 0.50 9.39 5.51
CA THR A 22 -0.65 10.32 5.37
C THR A 22 -0.20 11.53 4.57
N TYR A 23 -0.64 11.60 3.31
CA TYR A 23 -0.26 12.64 2.35
C TYR A 23 -1.19 13.85 2.39
N THR A 24 -0.60 15.04 2.35
CA THR A 24 -1.24 16.31 1.95
C THR A 24 -0.32 17.06 0.99
N PRO A 25 -0.82 18.07 0.23
CA PRO A 25 0.05 18.90 -0.60
C PRO A 25 1.12 19.69 0.19
N GLN A 26 0.91 19.91 1.50
CA GLN A 26 1.80 20.71 2.35
C GLN A 26 2.83 19.88 3.09
N HIS A 27 2.56 18.60 3.35
CA HIS A 27 3.46 17.67 4.03
C HIS A 27 2.99 16.23 3.90
N THR A 28 3.86 15.27 4.20
CA THR A 28 3.50 13.86 4.40
C THR A 28 4.02 13.37 5.74
N LYS A 29 3.13 12.78 6.53
CA LYS A 29 3.47 12.11 7.80
C LYS A 29 3.66 10.63 7.57
N PHE A 30 4.61 10.05 8.27
CA PHE A 30 4.95 8.64 8.23
C PHE A 30 4.89 8.08 9.65
N ARG A 31 4.25 6.92 9.82
CA ARG A 31 4.24 6.22 11.10
C ARG A 31 4.41 4.71 10.90
N LEU A 32 5.36 4.13 11.62
CA LEU A 32 5.62 2.69 11.66
C LEU A 32 5.45 2.17 13.08
N TRP A 33 4.84 1.00 13.25
CA TRP A 33 4.88 0.27 14.52
C TRP A 33 6.08 -0.68 14.54
N ALA A 34 7.06 -0.41 15.41
CA ALA A 34 8.27 -1.23 15.57
C ALA A 34 8.75 -1.17 17.04
N PRO A 35 7.98 -1.72 17.98
CA PRO A 35 8.21 -1.58 19.43
C PRO A 35 9.51 -2.21 19.94
N THR A 36 10.08 -3.15 19.18
CA THR A 36 11.34 -3.83 19.53
C THR A 36 12.57 -3.17 18.91
N ALA A 37 12.37 -2.19 18.03
CA ALA A 37 13.46 -1.48 17.41
C ALA A 37 14.04 -0.46 18.41
N SER A 38 15.37 -0.34 18.44
CA SER A 38 16.04 0.70 19.21
C SER A 38 16.17 2.00 18.42
N GLU A 39 16.15 1.91 17.08
CA GLU A 39 16.25 3.03 16.15
C GLU A 39 15.39 2.73 14.91
N ALA A 40 14.80 3.76 14.31
CA ALA A 40 14.14 3.66 13.01
C ALA A 40 14.49 4.85 12.11
N LYS A 41 14.49 4.59 10.80
CA LYS A 41 14.79 5.55 9.75
C LYS A 41 13.76 5.42 8.63
N LEU A 42 13.35 6.56 8.09
CA LEU A 42 12.68 6.66 6.81
C LEU A 42 13.77 6.76 5.73
N VAL A 43 13.76 5.84 4.77
CA VAL A 43 14.70 5.90 3.63
C VAL A 43 13.90 6.37 2.42
N THR A 44 14.35 7.45 1.79
CA THR A 44 13.64 8.08 0.67
C THR A 44 14.44 8.01 -0.62
N TYR A 45 13.73 7.85 -1.74
CA TYR A 45 14.31 7.61 -3.06
C TYR A 45 13.66 8.53 -4.10
N LYS A 46 14.46 9.05 -5.03
CA LYS A 46 13.97 9.93 -6.09
C LYS A 46 13.27 9.14 -7.19
N ASN A 47 13.82 7.98 -7.54
CA ASN A 47 13.28 7.06 -8.54
C ASN A 47 13.03 5.68 -7.93
N TRP A 48 12.13 4.93 -8.53
CA TRP A 48 11.74 3.59 -8.06
C TRP A 48 12.91 2.58 -8.07
N ASN A 49 13.86 2.74 -8.99
CA ASN A 49 15.01 1.86 -9.20
C ASN A 49 16.31 2.38 -8.55
N ASP A 50 16.26 3.47 -7.80
CA ASP A 50 17.42 3.94 -7.05
C ASP A 50 17.84 2.87 -6.02
N LYS A 51 19.15 2.63 -5.94
CA LYS A 51 19.75 1.65 -5.00
C LYS A 51 20.12 2.26 -3.65
N ILE A 52 20.37 3.57 -3.64
CA ILE A 52 20.79 4.31 -2.45
C ILE A 52 19.76 5.40 -2.23
N GLY A 53 19.16 5.41 -1.04
CA GLY A 53 18.21 6.43 -0.61
C GLY A 53 18.82 7.37 0.44
N ALA A 54 18.17 8.50 0.66
CA ALA A 54 18.48 9.40 1.76
C ALA A 54 17.83 8.89 3.05
N GLU A 55 18.63 8.67 4.09
CA GLU A 55 18.15 8.21 5.39
C GLU A 55 17.79 9.39 6.29
N ILE A 56 16.62 9.31 6.91
CA ILE A 56 16.09 10.32 7.83
C ILE A 56 15.73 9.61 9.13
N ASN A 57 16.32 10.05 10.24
CA ASN A 57 15.99 9.49 11.56
C ASN A 57 14.52 9.76 11.89
N MET A 58 13.81 8.70 12.29
CA MET A 58 12.45 8.82 12.81
C MET A 58 12.51 9.08 14.32
N GLN A 59 11.48 9.75 14.83
CA GLN A 59 11.31 10.02 16.25
C GLN A 59 10.51 8.89 16.89
N GLN A 60 10.88 8.47 18.09
CA GLN A 60 10.08 7.52 18.85
C GLN A 60 8.75 8.17 19.23
N GLY A 61 7.65 7.50 18.87
CA GLY A 61 6.30 7.87 19.22
C GLY A 61 5.74 7.01 20.35
N GLU A 62 4.45 7.17 20.61
CA GLU A 62 3.73 6.37 21.59
C GLU A 62 3.64 4.89 21.18
N LYS A 63 3.48 4.00 22.16
CA LYS A 63 3.16 2.58 21.94
C LYS A 63 4.12 1.86 20.97
N GLY A 64 5.40 2.25 20.98
CA GLY A 64 6.42 1.64 20.12
C GLY A 64 6.31 2.03 18.64
N THR A 65 5.59 3.11 18.34
CA THR A 65 5.57 3.70 17.01
C THR A 65 6.81 4.56 16.77
N TRP A 66 7.12 4.79 15.50
CA TRP A 66 8.17 5.68 15.02
C TRP A 66 7.54 6.63 14.01
N THR A 67 7.86 7.93 14.10
CA THR A 67 7.25 8.97 13.26
C THR A 67 8.27 9.81 12.51
N ALA A 68 7.91 10.26 11.32
CA ALA A 68 8.63 11.30 10.58
C ALA A 68 7.64 12.18 9.83
N GLU A 69 8.02 13.43 9.57
CA GLU A 69 7.24 14.35 8.75
C GLU A 69 8.16 15.01 7.71
N LEU A 70 7.75 14.94 6.45
CA LEU A 70 8.40 15.62 5.35
C LEU A 70 7.53 16.78 4.90
N LYS A 71 8.07 18.01 4.96
CA LYS A 71 7.39 19.22 4.50
C LYS A 71 7.33 19.25 2.96
N GLY A 72 6.34 19.95 2.43
CA GLY A 72 6.09 20.08 1.00
C GLY A 72 5.35 18.91 0.39
N ASN A 73 5.11 19.01 -0.92
CA ASN A 73 4.42 17.99 -1.70
C ASN A 73 5.36 16.80 -1.94
N GLN A 74 5.04 15.65 -1.33
CA GLN A 74 5.80 14.41 -1.48
C GLN A 74 5.15 13.41 -2.45
N LYS A 75 4.14 13.82 -3.24
CA LYS A 75 3.52 12.94 -4.22
C LYS A 75 4.57 12.41 -5.21
N GLY A 76 4.63 11.09 -5.38
CA GLY A 76 5.60 10.42 -6.23
C GLY A 76 6.92 10.05 -5.52
N LEU A 77 7.09 10.43 -4.25
CA LEU A 77 8.25 10.00 -3.46
C LEU A 77 8.20 8.49 -3.21
N PHE A 78 9.33 7.81 -3.43
CA PHE A 78 9.49 6.41 -3.06
C PHE A 78 10.15 6.29 -1.67
N TYR A 79 9.73 5.32 -0.88
CA TYR A 79 10.24 5.15 0.48
C TYR A 79 10.20 3.71 1.00
N THR A 80 10.98 3.46 2.04
CA THR A 80 10.99 2.25 2.88
C THR A 80 11.26 2.65 4.32
N TYR A 81 11.09 1.70 5.25
CA TYR A 81 11.55 1.87 6.62
C TYR A 81 12.75 0.99 6.90
N LYS A 82 13.73 1.53 7.62
CA LYS A 82 14.91 0.82 8.07
C LYS A 82 14.96 0.88 9.59
N VAL A 83 14.92 -0.28 10.24
CA VAL A 83 14.85 -0.40 11.71
C VAL A 83 16.03 -1.19 12.24
N LYS A 84 16.47 -0.85 13.45
CA LYS A 84 17.54 -1.55 14.16
C LYS A 84 16.95 -2.41 15.27
N ILE A 85 17.12 -3.73 15.17
CA ILE A 85 16.65 -4.69 16.18
C ILE A 85 17.88 -5.43 16.69
N GLY A 86 18.21 -5.25 17.98
CA GLY A 86 19.53 -5.60 18.50
C GLY A 86 20.61 -4.78 17.77
N ASP A 87 21.63 -5.45 17.26
CA ASP A 87 22.72 -4.81 16.50
C ASP A 87 22.51 -4.82 14.98
N LYS A 88 21.38 -5.35 14.49
CA LYS A 88 21.13 -5.54 13.05
C LYS A 88 20.14 -4.51 12.51
N TRP A 89 20.55 -3.83 11.44
CA TRP A 89 19.65 -3.03 10.60
C TRP A 89 18.93 -3.92 9.59
N THR A 90 17.61 -3.74 9.47
CA THR A 90 16.77 -4.39 8.46
C THR A 90 15.91 -3.34 7.79
N GLU A 91 15.75 -3.44 6.47
CA GLU A 91 14.93 -2.53 5.67
C GLU A 91 13.73 -3.30 5.10
N ALA A 92 12.56 -2.67 5.13
CA ALA A 92 11.31 -3.26 4.66
C ALA A 92 10.39 -2.19 4.07
N VAL A 93 9.54 -2.62 3.15
CA VAL A 93 8.44 -1.80 2.64
C VAL A 93 7.41 -1.63 3.74
N ASP A 94 6.78 -0.46 3.76
CA ASP A 94 5.69 -0.12 4.66
C ASP A 94 4.52 -1.13 4.52
N PRO A 95 4.14 -1.86 5.59
CA PRO A 95 3.01 -2.79 5.55
C PRO A 95 1.67 -2.14 5.21
N TYR A 96 1.55 -0.82 5.41
CA TYR A 96 0.35 -0.02 5.17
C TYR A 96 0.40 0.74 3.84
N VAL A 97 1.41 0.48 3.00
CA VAL A 97 1.58 1.16 1.73
C VAL A 97 0.37 1.00 0.82
N ARG A 98 -0.01 2.08 0.13
CA ARG A 98 -1.16 2.11 -0.77
C ARG A 98 -0.78 2.07 -2.26
N ALA A 99 0.49 2.28 -2.57
CA ALA A 99 1.08 2.14 -3.89
C ALA A 99 2.54 1.74 -3.76
N ALA A 100 3.01 0.83 -4.61
CA ALA A 100 4.39 0.35 -4.57
C ALA A 100 5.09 0.51 -5.93
N SER A 101 6.42 0.47 -5.91
CA SER A 101 7.23 0.42 -7.12
C SER A 101 7.01 -0.87 -7.91
N VAL A 102 7.58 -0.93 -9.12
CA VAL A 102 7.73 -2.20 -9.85
C VAL A 102 8.31 -3.27 -8.92
N ASN A 103 7.72 -4.46 -8.96
CA ASN A 103 8.03 -5.62 -8.09
C ASN A 103 7.84 -5.42 -6.58
N GLY A 104 7.34 -4.27 -6.13
CA GLY A 104 7.00 -4.05 -4.73
C GLY A 104 8.18 -3.79 -3.80
N ASP A 105 9.36 -3.44 -4.33
CA ASP A 105 10.57 -3.22 -3.52
C ASP A 105 10.56 -1.93 -2.68
N LYS A 106 9.70 -0.97 -3.04
CA LYS A 106 9.55 0.32 -2.34
C LYS A 106 8.10 0.75 -2.29
N GLY A 107 7.72 1.47 -1.25
CA GLY A 107 6.45 2.18 -1.21
C GLY A 107 6.49 3.49 -1.97
N ALA A 108 5.33 4.00 -2.37
CA ALA A 108 5.17 5.27 -3.08
C ALA A 108 4.09 6.13 -2.42
N VAL A 109 4.41 7.40 -2.17
CA VAL A 109 3.44 8.38 -1.68
C VAL A 109 2.55 8.81 -2.84
N VAL A 110 1.24 8.59 -2.71
CA VAL A 110 0.25 8.90 -3.74
C VAL A 110 -0.90 9.76 -3.19
N ASN A 111 -1.46 10.59 -4.05
CA ASN A 111 -2.74 11.24 -3.80
C ASN A 111 -3.87 10.31 -4.28
N LEU A 112 -4.55 9.62 -3.36
CA LEU A 112 -5.62 8.69 -3.72
C LEU A 112 -6.81 9.36 -4.40
N GLU A 113 -7.12 10.62 -4.10
CA GLU A 113 -8.25 11.30 -4.74
C GLU A 113 -8.06 11.47 -6.26
N GLU A 114 -6.81 11.58 -6.72
CA GLU A 114 -6.46 11.63 -8.15
C GLU A 114 -6.61 10.26 -8.85
N THR A 115 -6.74 9.16 -8.10
CA THR A 115 -6.90 7.81 -8.64
C THR A 115 -8.34 7.43 -8.95
N ASN A 116 -9.30 8.25 -8.52
CA ASN A 116 -10.73 8.01 -8.74
C ASN A 116 -11.07 8.04 -10.25
N PRO A 117 -11.63 6.97 -10.83
CA PRO A 117 -12.06 6.99 -12.22
C PRO A 117 -13.28 7.90 -12.42
N LYS A 118 -13.60 8.20 -13.69
CA LYS A 118 -14.81 8.94 -14.05
C LYS A 118 -16.04 8.26 -13.43
N LYS A 119 -16.92 9.06 -12.82
CA LYS A 119 -18.17 8.62 -12.15
C LYS A 119 -17.98 7.77 -10.87
N TRP A 120 -16.78 7.72 -10.28
CA TRP A 120 -16.54 6.96 -9.04
C TRP A 120 -17.56 7.25 -7.92
N LYS A 121 -17.81 8.52 -7.60
CA LYS A 121 -18.76 8.94 -6.56
C LYS A 121 -20.24 8.84 -6.98
N ALA A 122 -20.53 8.73 -8.29
CA ALA A 122 -21.89 8.69 -8.82
C ALA A 122 -22.44 7.25 -8.94
N ASN A 123 -21.57 6.24 -8.92
CA ASN A 123 -21.98 4.84 -9.00
C ASN A 123 -22.45 4.34 -7.63
N LYS A 124 -23.71 4.60 -7.29
CA LYS A 124 -24.35 3.88 -6.17
C LYS A 124 -24.55 2.42 -6.58
N LYS A 125 -23.89 1.51 -5.87
CA LYS A 125 -24.18 0.07 -5.97
C LYS A 125 -25.68 -0.14 -5.69
N PRO A 126 -26.40 -0.94 -6.50
CA PRO A 126 -27.77 -1.32 -6.20
C PRO A 126 -27.89 -1.97 -4.82
N LYS A 127 -29.06 -1.83 -4.18
CA LYS A 127 -29.32 -2.50 -2.90
C LYS A 127 -29.23 -4.02 -3.10
N PHE A 128 -28.34 -4.66 -2.36
CA PHE A 128 -28.20 -6.11 -2.29
C PHE A 128 -28.87 -6.55 -0.99
N LYS A 129 -30.01 -7.26 -1.08
CA LYS A 129 -30.92 -7.45 0.06
C LYS A 129 -30.37 -8.48 1.03
N ASN A 130 -30.07 -9.68 0.54
CA ASN A 130 -29.57 -10.76 1.37
C ASN A 130 -28.33 -11.44 0.74
N PRO A 131 -27.42 -12.01 1.56
CA PRO A 131 -26.27 -12.77 1.06
C PRO A 131 -26.65 -13.94 0.14
N GLU A 132 -27.77 -14.63 0.38
CA GLU A 132 -28.28 -15.75 -0.42
C GLU A 132 -28.76 -15.36 -1.82
N ASP A 133 -28.94 -14.07 -2.09
CA ASP A 133 -29.22 -13.57 -3.44
C ASP A 133 -27.97 -13.62 -4.35
N ALA A 134 -26.79 -13.99 -3.82
CA ALA A 134 -25.54 -14.02 -4.57
C ALA A 134 -25.42 -15.28 -5.45
N ILE A 135 -24.99 -15.08 -6.69
CA ILE A 135 -24.39 -16.13 -7.53
C ILE A 135 -22.93 -15.74 -7.74
N ILE A 136 -22.01 -16.50 -7.16
CA ILE A 136 -20.57 -16.19 -7.18
C ILE A 136 -19.94 -16.82 -8.42
N TYR A 137 -19.16 -16.01 -9.14
CA TYR A 137 -18.32 -16.46 -10.25
C TYR A 137 -16.85 -16.19 -9.92
N GLU A 138 -16.10 -17.23 -9.61
CA GLU A 138 -14.66 -17.14 -9.39
C GLU A 138 -13.92 -16.96 -10.72
N LEU A 139 -12.95 -16.04 -10.74
CA LEU A 139 -12.22 -15.68 -11.94
C LEU A 139 -10.82 -15.16 -11.62
N HIS A 140 -9.86 -15.51 -12.48
CA HIS A 140 -8.53 -14.92 -12.49
C HIS A 140 -8.39 -13.89 -13.64
N VAL A 141 -7.93 -12.67 -13.32
CA VAL A 141 -7.83 -11.55 -14.29
C VAL A 141 -6.96 -11.91 -15.51
N ARG A 142 -5.88 -12.66 -15.29
CA ARG A 142 -5.03 -13.12 -16.40
C ARG A 142 -5.79 -14.11 -17.28
N ASP A 143 -6.34 -15.15 -16.66
CA ASP A 143 -6.83 -16.33 -17.36
C ASP A 143 -8.10 -16.01 -18.18
N LEU A 144 -8.92 -15.08 -17.69
CA LEU A 144 -10.10 -14.57 -18.39
C LEU A 144 -9.84 -14.21 -19.86
N SER A 145 -8.66 -13.65 -20.15
CA SER A 145 -8.43 -12.95 -21.42
C SER A 145 -7.11 -13.29 -22.10
N ILE A 146 -6.21 -14.04 -21.45
CA ILE A 146 -4.86 -14.31 -22.00
C ILE A 146 -4.89 -15.19 -23.26
N GLN A 147 -5.96 -15.96 -23.43
CA GLN A 147 -6.17 -16.81 -24.60
C GLN A 147 -6.16 -15.95 -25.90
N PRO A 148 -5.45 -16.36 -26.97
CA PRO A 148 -5.25 -15.52 -28.16
C PRO A 148 -6.55 -15.06 -28.85
N GLU A 149 -7.53 -15.95 -28.94
CA GLU A 149 -8.84 -15.73 -29.55
C GLU A 149 -9.91 -15.22 -28.57
N SER A 150 -9.56 -14.77 -27.36
CA SER A 150 -10.53 -14.28 -26.35
C SER A 150 -11.36 -13.08 -26.81
N GLY A 151 -10.98 -12.45 -27.92
CA GLY A 151 -11.60 -11.23 -28.45
C GLY A 151 -11.28 -9.97 -27.64
N ILE A 152 -10.54 -10.09 -26.53
CA ILE A 152 -10.13 -8.98 -25.65
C ILE A 152 -8.79 -8.42 -26.13
N LYS A 153 -8.66 -7.09 -26.19
CA LYS A 153 -7.43 -6.41 -26.63
C LYS A 153 -6.39 -6.37 -25.52
N GLN A 154 -6.77 -5.94 -24.32
CA GLN A 154 -5.88 -5.81 -23.15
C GLN A 154 -5.75 -7.15 -22.41
N LYS A 155 -5.17 -8.13 -23.09
CA LYS A 155 -5.05 -9.52 -22.61
C LYS A 155 -4.28 -9.62 -21.29
N GLY A 156 -4.93 -10.26 -20.32
CA GLY A 156 -4.43 -10.51 -18.98
C GLY A 156 -4.21 -9.26 -18.12
N LYS A 157 -4.92 -8.16 -18.41
CA LYS A 157 -4.81 -6.87 -17.69
C LYS A 157 -6.16 -6.47 -17.10
N TYR A 158 -6.13 -5.63 -16.05
CA TYR A 158 -7.36 -5.10 -15.43
C TYR A 158 -8.27 -4.37 -16.42
N LEU A 159 -7.71 -3.60 -17.36
CA LEU A 159 -8.52 -2.89 -18.37
C LEU A 159 -9.23 -3.85 -19.34
N GLY A 160 -8.70 -5.05 -19.58
CA GLY A 160 -9.34 -6.04 -20.45
C GLY A 160 -10.71 -6.50 -19.93
N VAL A 161 -10.88 -6.53 -18.61
CA VAL A 161 -12.17 -6.87 -17.94
C VAL A 161 -13.26 -5.83 -18.22
N THR A 162 -12.89 -4.64 -18.69
CA THR A 162 -13.83 -3.54 -18.96
C THR A 162 -14.30 -3.45 -20.41
N GLU A 163 -13.69 -4.25 -21.30
CA GLU A 163 -13.99 -4.23 -22.74
C GLU A 163 -15.38 -4.84 -23.02
N LYS A 164 -16.19 -4.15 -23.82
CA LYS A 164 -17.56 -4.57 -24.15
C LYS A 164 -17.63 -5.15 -25.55
N GLY A 165 -18.54 -6.12 -25.75
CA GLY A 165 -18.83 -6.67 -27.07
C GLY A 165 -17.70 -7.49 -27.68
N THR A 166 -16.81 -8.04 -26.84
CA THR A 166 -15.76 -8.96 -27.27
C THR A 166 -16.38 -10.26 -27.77
N LYS A 167 -15.72 -10.90 -28.74
CA LYS A 167 -16.21 -12.12 -29.40
C LYS A 167 -15.07 -13.13 -29.49
N GLY A 168 -15.37 -14.37 -29.09
CA GLY A 168 -14.46 -15.50 -29.27
C GLY A 168 -14.51 -16.06 -30.70
N PRO A 169 -13.87 -17.23 -30.91
CA PRO A 169 -14.06 -18.03 -32.12
C PRO A 169 -15.53 -18.33 -32.39
N LYS A 170 -15.85 -18.55 -33.68
CA LYS A 170 -17.15 -19.06 -34.11
C LYS A 170 -17.23 -20.56 -33.90
#